data_AF-A0A2K8P611-F1
#
_entry.id   AF-A0A2K8P611-F1
#
_cell.length_a   1.000
_cell.length_b   1.000
_cell.length_c   1.000
_cell.angle_alpha   90.00
_cell.angle_beta   90.00
_cell.angle_gamma   90.00
#
_symmetry.space_group_name_H-M   'P 1'
#
loop_
_entity.id
_entity.type
_entity.pdbx_description
1 polymer ?
#
loop_
_entity_poly.entity_id
_entity_poly.type
_entity_poly.pdbx_seq_one_letter_code
_entity_poly.pdbx_strand_id
1 'polypeptide(L)'
;MPLKGYGVLAARAVDRRREGSRDTPHYQIHLTDNAGTHYRAAVNVESQQAPSELLYLADDDFRHPVTELLPPAGSGWTALVSQAGKASLDFIRGNLFDPAAMRMLPPDVEGADNDLADLLDHYVQRAIADPTAAVYVFGQRFGPEKNIPDKVFGFRPGNGVHDIHMNQGNSGRFHSDNGVWQDGALFVHLPAENRWIAIFLAFQSQAWHTADQTGHPLDTAPLRSGDRDEPLRIMAALVHPSGPAPEAVTVLNVSPTPVDLQGWRLTDLNQHTLPLPAGTLQPGGTLTVPGGNGFHLDNQGGTITLVNPDGIKVHGVAYTAREGAREGRTITF
;
A
#
# COMPACT_ATOMS: atom_id res chain seq x y z
N MET A 1 -2.13 -10.90 -17.35
CA MET A 1 -2.52 -11.88 -16.29
C MET A 1 -1.93 -11.37 -14.99
N PRO A 2 -2.54 -11.65 -13.82
CA PRO A 2 -1.95 -11.29 -12.53
C PRO A 2 -0.48 -11.73 -12.42
N LEU A 3 0.27 -11.09 -11.53
CA LEU A 3 1.71 -11.32 -11.39
C LEU A 3 1.99 -12.79 -11.08
N LYS A 4 2.96 -13.37 -11.79
CA LYS A 4 3.31 -14.81 -11.69
C LYS A 4 4.31 -15.11 -10.59
N GLY A 5 5.03 -14.09 -10.12
CA GLY A 5 6.13 -14.22 -9.17
C GLY A 5 6.11 -13.09 -8.15
N TYR A 6 4.95 -12.84 -7.54
CA TYR A 6 4.79 -11.79 -6.54
C TYR A 6 5.54 -12.11 -5.24
N GLY A 7 6.15 -11.09 -4.65
CA GLY A 7 6.84 -11.22 -3.38
C GLY A 7 7.53 -9.94 -2.94
N VAL A 8 8.44 -10.10 -1.98
CA VAL A 8 9.24 -9.00 -1.42
C VAL A 8 10.72 -9.39 -1.38
N LEU A 9 11.58 -8.47 -1.83
CA LEU A 9 13.02 -8.55 -1.63
C LEU A 9 13.39 -7.74 -0.38
N ALA A 10 14.01 -8.37 0.62
CA ALA A 10 14.64 -7.67 1.75
C ALA A 10 16.16 -7.63 1.58
N ALA A 11 16.74 -6.46 1.35
CA ALA A 11 18.15 -6.30 0.98
C ALA A 11 18.70 -4.93 1.42
N ARG A 12 20.00 -4.70 1.23
CA ARG A 12 20.62 -3.38 1.40
C ARG A 12 20.84 -2.72 0.04
N ALA A 13 20.55 -1.43 -0.09
CA ALA A 13 20.93 -0.67 -1.28
C ALA A 13 22.44 -0.41 -1.29
N VAL A 14 23.10 -0.61 -2.43
CA VAL A 14 24.56 -0.43 -2.57
C VAL A 14 24.95 0.50 -3.70
N ASP A 15 24.09 0.67 -4.70
CA ASP A 15 24.30 1.60 -5.81
C ASP A 15 22.94 2.00 -6.40
N ARG A 16 22.93 3.05 -7.22
CA ARG A 16 21.74 3.57 -7.90
C ARG A 16 22.09 4.15 -9.25
N ARG A 17 21.14 4.11 -10.19
CA ARG A 17 21.28 4.77 -11.48
C ARG A 17 19.95 5.35 -11.94
N ARG A 18 20.00 6.59 -12.39
CA ARG A 18 18.89 7.24 -13.09
C ARG A 18 19.04 7.01 -14.59
N GLU A 19 18.04 6.43 -15.22
CA GLU A 19 17.94 6.38 -16.68
C GLU A 19 17.19 7.64 -17.13
N GLY A 20 17.85 8.53 -17.87
CA GLY A 20 17.22 9.75 -18.37
C GLY A 20 16.24 9.50 -19.52
N SER A 21 15.50 10.53 -19.91
CA SER A 21 14.39 10.58 -20.90
C SER A 21 14.61 10.04 -22.34
N ARG A 22 15.72 9.36 -22.67
CA ARG A 22 15.96 8.82 -24.02
C ARG A 22 15.42 7.40 -24.25
N ASP A 23 15.09 6.65 -23.20
CA ASP A 23 14.58 5.26 -23.24
C ASP A 23 13.33 5.11 -22.32
N THR A 24 13.01 3.89 -21.85
CA THR A 24 12.00 3.66 -20.79
C THR A 24 12.58 4.13 -19.45
N PRO A 25 12.16 5.28 -18.90
CA PRO A 25 12.86 5.84 -17.76
C PRO A 25 12.47 5.02 -16.52
N HIS A 26 13.47 4.36 -15.96
CA HIS A 26 13.37 3.69 -14.68
C HIS A 26 14.40 4.30 -13.74
N TYR A 27 14.03 4.36 -12.47
CA TYR A 27 14.98 4.53 -11.40
C TYR A 27 15.50 3.14 -10.98
N GLN A 28 16.79 2.91 -11.17
CA GLN A 28 17.41 1.60 -10.97
C GLN A 28 18.14 1.58 -9.63
N ILE A 29 17.87 0.56 -8.80
CA ILE A 29 18.55 0.37 -7.50
C ILE A 29 19.32 -0.95 -7.55
N HIS A 30 20.60 -0.91 -7.17
CA HIS A 30 21.40 -2.10 -6.93
C HIS A 30 21.28 -2.50 -5.47
N LEU A 31 20.86 -3.74 -5.23
CA LEU A 31 20.60 -4.29 -3.92
C LEU A 31 21.44 -5.55 -3.68
N THR A 32 21.85 -5.77 -2.43
CA THR A 32 22.54 -6.99 -1.99
C THR A 32 21.88 -7.58 -0.75
N ASP A 33 21.62 -8.88 -0.76
CA ASP A 33 21.22 -9.60 0.46
C ASP A 33 22.44 -10.03 1.31
N ASN A 34 22.19 -10.56 2.50
CA ASN A 34 23.25 -10.98 3.44
C ASN A 34 24.05 -12.19 2.94
N ALA A 35 23.54 -12.91 1.94
CA ALA A 35 24.27 -14.01 1.29
C ALA A 35 25.18 -13.51 0.16
N GLY A 36 25.19 -12.21 -0.13
CA GLY A 36 25.96 -11.61 -1.22
C GLY A 36 25.30 -11.75 -2.59
N THR A 37 24.02 -12.13 -2.65
CA THR A 37 23.28 -12.15 -3.92
C THR A 37 22.93 -10.72 -4.32
N HIS A 38 23.18 -10.40 -5.59
CA HIS A 38 22.85 -9.11 -6.17
C HIS A 38 21.48 -9.13 -6.85
N TYR A 39 20.79 -8.00 -6.77
CA TYR A 39 19.48 -7.78 -7.36
C TYR A 39 19.40 -6.35 -7.94
N ARG A 40 18.60 -6.19 -8.98
CA ARG A 40 18.19 -4.88 -9.49
C ARG A 40 16.72 -4.65 -9.20
N ALA A 41 16.38 -3.55 -8.54
CA ALA A 41 15.01 -3.06 -8.53
C ALA A 41 14.84 -2.04 -9.65
N ALA A 42 13.88 -2.29 -10.55
CA ALA A 42 13.55 -1.42 -11.67
C ALA A 42 12.26 -0.67 -11.35
N VAL A 43 12.38 0.52 -10.77
CA VAL A 43 11.23 1.33 -10.36
C VAL A 43 10.78 2.17 -11.55
N ASN A 44 9.54 2.01 -11.98
CA ASN A 44 8.97 2.81 -13.06
C ASN A 44 8.95 4.30 -12.64
N VAL A 45 9.47 5.19 -13.49
CA VAL A 45 9.28 6.63 -13.31
C VAL A 45 8.40 7.27 -14.38
N GLU A 46 7.98 6.51 -15.40
CA GLU A 46 7.01 6.91 -16.41
C GLU A 46 6.15 5.73 -16.88
N SER A 47 4.89 5.98 -17.25
CA SER A 47 4.01 4.98 -17.87
C SER A 47 4.15 4.88 -19.38
N GLN A 48 3.92 3.68 -19.92
CA GLN A 48 3.81 3.44 -21.37
C GLN A 48 2.39 3.73 -21.93
N GLN A 49 1.46 4.19 -21.10
CA GLN A 49 0.13 4.65 -21.49
C GLN A 49 -0.09 6.09 -21.04
N ALA A 50 -0.81 6.87 -21.85
CA ALA A 50 -1.25 8.20 -21.44
C ALA A 50 -2.44 8.08 -20.46
N PRO A 51 -2.50 8.93 -19.41
CA PRO A 51 -1.47 9.90 -18.98
C PRO A 51 -0.22 9.19 -18.43
N SER A 52 0.97 9.65 -18.85
CA SER A 52 2.23 8.94 -18.57
C SER A 52 2.79 9.22 -17.17
N GLU A 53 2.29 10.26 -16.51
CA GLU A 53 2.75 10.64 -15.19
C GLU A 53 2.16 9.73 -14.10
N LEU A 54 3.01 9.34 -13.16
CA LEU A 54 2.61 8.55 -12.00
C LEU A 54 2.11 9.43 -10.86
N LEU A 55 1.21 8.86 -10.07
CA LEU A 55 0.91 9.29 -8.73
C LEU A 55 2.00 8.77 -7.79
N TYR A 56 2.41 9.63 -6.86
CA TYR A 56 3.47 9.35 -5.90
C TYR A 56 3.04 9.72 -4.49
N LEU A 57 3.38 8.86 -3.53
CA LEU A 57 3.38 9.18 -2.11
C LEU A 57 4.63 8.61 -1.47
N ALA A 58 5.29 9.42 -0.64
CA ALA A 58 6.20 8.92 0.39
C ALA A 58 5.64 9.26 1.76
N ASP A 59 5.46 8.23 2.58
CA ASP A 59 5.17 8.37 4.00
C ASP A 59 6.48 8.16 4.77
N ASP A 60 6.99 9.24 5.35
CA ASP A 60 8.26 9.27 6.08
C ASP A 60 8.22 8.60 7.47
N ASP A 61 7.02 8.37 8.03
CA ASP A 61 6.79 7.69 9.32
C ASP A 61 5.67 6.66 9.18
N PHE A 62 5.83 5.78 8.19
CA PHE A 62 4.83 4.77 7.84
C PHE A 62 4.54 3.83 9.00
N ARG A 63 3.29 3.79 9.44
CA ARG A 63 2.83 2.92 10.54
C ARG A 63 1.70 2.05 10.05
N HIS A 64 1.99 0.77 9.89
CA HIS A 64 1.01 -0.18 9.39
C HIS A 64 1.33 -1.59 9.90
N PRO A 65 0.34 -2.42 10.28
CA PRO A 65 0.60 -3.77 10.78
C PRO A 65 1.38 -4.68 9.81
N VAL A 66 1.38 -4.35 8.51
CA VAL A 66 2.13 -5.12 7.50
C VAL A 66 3.64 -5.12 7.72
N THR A 67 4.20 -4.09 8.37
CA THR A 67 5.65 -4.01 8.62
C THR A 67 6.14 -5.12 9.57
N GLU A 68 5.26 -5.61 10.45
CA GLU A 68 5.54 -6.72 11.37
C GLU A 68 5.51 -8.10 10.67
N LEU A 69 4.99 -8.16 9.44
CA LEU A 69 4.86 -9.40 8.67
C LEU A 69 6.02 -9.60 7.69
N LEU A 70 6.92 -8.62 7.57
CA LEU A 70 7.99 -8.64 6.58
C LEU A 70 9.11 -9.62 6.96
N PRO A 71 9.77 -10.23 5.98
CA PRO A 71 10.89 -11.12 6.26
C PRO A 71 12.07 -10.36 6.91
N PRO A 72 13.00 -11.07 7.56
CA PRO A 72 14.15 -10.45 8.20
C PRO A 72 14.95 -9.58 7.22
N ALA A 73 15.47 -8.45 7.71
CA ALA A 73 16.31 -7.55 6.92
C ALA A 73 17.48 -8.30 6.27
N GLY A 74 17.69 -8.09 4.97
CA GLY A 74 18.76 -8.73 4.21
C GLY A 74 18.56 -10.23 3.93
N SER A 75 17.36 -10.79 4.13
CA SER A 75 17.09 -12.20 3.85
C SER A 75 17.01 -12.55 2.35
N GLY A 76 17.00 -11.56 1.46
CA GLY A 76 16.82 -11.76 0.03
C GLY A 76 15.35 -11.90 -0.37
N TRP A 77 15.09 -12.62 -1.46
CA TRP A 77 13.75 -12.75 -2.03
C TRP A 77 12.86 -13.71 -1.25
N THR A 78 11.64 -13.26 -0.91
CA THR A 78 10.58 -14.06 -0.32
C THR A 78 9.34 -14.02 -1.22
N ALA A 79 8.90 -15.17 -1.73
CA ALA A 79 7.63 -15.26 -2.45
C ALA A 79 6.47 -15.07 -1.46
N LEU A 80 5.48 -14.28 -1.84
CA LEU A 80 4.33 -13.99 -0.99
C LEU A 80 3.06 -14.59 -1.58
N VAL A 81 2.19 -15.09 -0.71
CA VAL A 81 0.84 -15.49 -1.09
C VAL A 81 -0.01 -14.22 -1.12
N SER A 82 -0.66 -13.96 -2.26
CA SER A 82 -1.58 -12.82 -2.42
C SER A 82 -2.86 -13.02 -1.62
N GLN A 83 -2.85 -12.60 -0.36
CA GLN A 83 -3.94 -12.82 0.58
C GLN A 83 -4.01 -11.72 1.65
N ALA A 84 -5.23 -11.39 2.08
CA ALA A 84 -5.49 -10.54 3.24
C ALA A 84 -4.82 -11.07 4.52
N GLY A 85 -4.39 -10.15 5.39
CA GLY A 85 -3.74 -10.47 6.67
C GLY A 85 -2.35 -11.12 6.54
N LYS A 86 -1.74 -11.07 5.35
CA LYS A 86 -0.35 -11.50 5.08
C LYS A 86 0.51 -10.31 4.68
N ALA A 87 1.80 -10.55 4.41
CA ALA A 87 2.75 -9.51 4.01
C ALA A 87 2.52 -8.96 2.59
N SER A 88 1.59 -9.54 1.82
CA SER A 88 1.22 -9.03 0.49
C SER A 88 0.52 -7.68 0.60
N LEU A 89 0.81 -6.79 -0.35
CA LEU A 89 0.27 -5.43 -0.36
C LEU A 89 -0.96 -5.32 -1.25
N ASP A 90 -1.94 -4.55 -0.78
CA ASP A 90 -3.09 -4.08 -1.55
C ASP A 90 -3.41 -2.67 -1.07
N PHE A 91 -3.25 -1.65 -1.92
CA PHE A 91 -3.37 -0.26 -1.51
C PHE A 91 -4.78 0.05 -1.01
N ILE A 92 -5.79 -0.56 -1.64
CA ILE A 92 -7.21 -0.32 -1.37
C ILE A 92 -7.70 -1.22 -0.23
N ARG A 93 -7.48 -2.54 -0.31
CA ARG A 93 -7.97 -3.51 0.70
C ARG A 93 -7.15 -3.48 1.98
N GLY A 94 -5.88 -3.12 1.86
CA GLY A 94 -4.96 -3.02 2.97
C GLY A 94 -5.02 -1.68 3.69
N ASN A 95 -5.77 -0.67 3.20
CA ASN A 95 -5.78 0.68 3.76
C ASN A 95 -4.37 1.23 4.02
N LEU A 96 -3.46 1.06 3.06
CA LEU A 96 -2.05 1.42 3.28
C LEU A 96 -1.87 2.93 3.43
N PHE A 97 -2.70 3.73 2.75
CA PHE A 97 -2.70 5.19 2.84
C PHE A 97 -4.02 5.73 2.26
N ASP A 98 -4.31 7.01 2.47
CA ASP A 98 -5.39 7.71 1.77
C ASP A 98 -4.94 8.04 0.34
N PRO A 99 -5.59 7.52 -0.72
CA PRO A 99 -5.21 7.83 -2.10
C PRO A 99 -5.20 9.33 -2.44
N ALA A 100 -5.98 10.16 -1.72
CA ALA A 100 -5.96 11.61 -1.89
C ALA A 100 -4.63 12.26 -1.45
N ALA A 101 -3.82 11.56 -0.66
CA ALA A 101 -2.47 12.02 -0.28
C ALA A 101 -1.44 11.86 -1.40
N MET A 102 -1.74 11.07 -2.45
CA MET A 102 -0.81 10.95 -3.57
C MET A 102 -0.80 12.25 -4.39
N ARG A 103 0.40 12.68 -4.76
CA ARG A 103 0.64 13.82 -5.64
C ARG A 103 1.00 13.37 -7.04
N MET A 104 0.56 14.14 -8.04
CA MET A 104 1.08 14.02 -9.39
C MET A 104 2.49 14.60 -9.44
N LEU A 105 3.42 13.87 -10.03
CA LEU A 105 4.76 14.37 -10.30
C LEU A 105 5.09 14.16 -11.77
N PRO A 106 5.74 15.14 -12.42
CA PRO A 106 6.32 14.89 -13.71
C PRO A 106 7.44 13.83 -13.59
N PRO A 107 7.68 13.04 -14.65
CA PRO A 107 8.61 11.91 -14.59
C PRO A 107 10.09 12.33 -14.46
N ASP A 108 10.51 13.40 -15.15
CA ASP A 108 11.89 13.90 -15.22
C ASP A 108 11.86 15.39 -15.61
N VAL A 109 12.27 16.29 -14.71
CA VAL A 109 12.29 17.75 -14.96
C VAL A 109 13.58 18.34 -14.42
N GLU A 110 14.24 19.18 -15.22
CA GLU A 110 15.47 19.86 -14.78
C GLU A 110 15.20 20.71 -13.52
N GLY A 111 15.94 20.44 -12.45
CA GLY A 111 15.78 21.04 -11.12
C GLY A 111 16.15 20.03 -10.04
N ALA A 112 15.94 20.38 -8.78
CA ALA A 112 16.08 19.46 -7.67
C ALA A 112 14.74 19.32 -6.95
N ASP A 113 14.41 18.10 -6.55
CA ASP A 113 13.21 17.72 -5.80
C ASP A 113 11.89 18.05 -6.53
N ASN A 114 11.93 18.10 -7.86
CA ASN A 114 10.79 18.51 -8.70
C ASN A 114 10.23 17.37 -9.57
N ASP A 115 10.88 16.21 -9.58
CA ASP A 115 10.42 15.00 -10.28
C ASP A 115 10.44 13.75 -9.42
N LEU A 116 9.88 12.66 -9.96
CA LEU A 116 9.81 11.38 -9.26
C LEU A 116 11.20 10.75 -9.04
N ALA A 117 12.11 10.91 -10.00
CA ALA A 117 13.45 10.36 -9.88
C ALA A 117 14.21 11.02 -8.72
N ASP A 118 14.07 12.33 -8.51
CA ASP A 118 14.69 13.08 -7.41
C ASP A 118 14.26 12.57 -6.05
N LEU A 119 12.96 12.34 -5.88
CA LEU A 119 12.44 11.89 -4.61
C LEU A 119 12.86 10.45 -4.32
N LEU A 120 12.85 9.57 -5.32
CA LEU A 120 13.39 8.21 -5.16
C LEU A 120 14.88 8.25 -4.81
N ASP A 121 15.62 9.16 -5.44
CA ASP A 121 17.05 9.36 -5.20
C ASP A 121 17.34 9.81 -3.77
N HIS A 122 16.56 10.74 -3.23
CA HIS A 122 16.66 11.19 -1.85
C HIS A 122 16.61 10.00 -0.87
N TYR A 123 15.57 9.16 -0.98
CA TYR A 123 15.38 8.02 -0.07
C TYR A 123 16.42 6.91 -0.27
N VAL A 124 16.76 6.61 -1.53
CA VAL A 124 17.71 5.54 -1.83
C VAL A 124 19.14 5.95 -1.47
N GLN A 125 19.53 7.21 -1.67
CA GLN A 125 20.82 7.72 -1.19
C GLN A 125 20.94 7.60 0.33
N ARG A 126 19.88 7.95 1.07
CA ARG A 126 19.84 7.78 2.52
C ARG A 126 20.03 6.31 2.92
N ALA A 127 19.34 5.39 2.24
CA ALA A 127 19.47 3.96 2.49
C ALA A 127 20.87 3.40 2.14
N ILE A 128 21.55 3.95 1.13
CA ILE A 128 22.94 3.60 0.79
C ILE A 128 23.91 4.12 1.86
N ALA A 129 23.68 5.33 2.37
CA ALA A 129 24.55 5.98 3.36
C ALA A 129 24.45 5.34 4.76
N ASP A 130 23.31 4.72 5.09
CA ASP A 130 23.14 3.96 6.33
C ASP A 130 23.34 2.45 6.08
N PRO A 131 24.49 1.86 6.47
CA PRO A 131 24.77 0.44 6.22
C PRO A 131 23.85 -0.50 7.03
N THR A 132 23.08 0.02 7.99
CA THR A 132 22.11 -0.75 8.78
C THR A 132 20.69 -0.68 8.21
N ALA A 133 20.44 0.23 7.26
CA ALA A 133 19.13 0.37 6.64
C ALA A 133 18.76 -0.89 5.84
N ALA A 134 17.50 -1.29 5.97
CA ALA A 134 16.93 -2.38 5.20
C ALA A 134 15.96 -1.83 4.16
N VAL A 135 16.10 -2.27 2.92
CA VAL A 135 15.23 -1.92 1.81
C VAL A 135 14.36 -3.12 1.46
N TYR A 136 13.07 -2.89 1.37
CA TYR A 136 12.06 -3.88 1.00
C TYR A 136 11.42 -3.48 -0.32
N VAL A 137 11.53 -4.35 -1.32
CA VAL A 137 10.99 -4.09 -2.66
C VAL A 137 9.90 -5.11 -2.99
N PHE A 138 8.66 -4.65 -3.10
CA PHE A 138 7.51 -5.47 -3.46
C PHE A 138 7.24 -5.36 -4.95
N GLY A 139 6.89 -6.48 -5.56
CA GLY A 139 6.55 -6.54 -6.98
C GLY A 139 6.74 -7.95 -7.52
N GLN A 140 7.07 -8.04 -8.80
CA GLN A 140 7.34 -9.31 -9.47
C GLN A 140 8.85 -9.57 -9.59
N ARG A 141 9.28 -10.78 -9.23
CA ARG A 141 10.67 -11.20 -9.46
C ARG A 141 10.92 -11.53 -10.93
N PHE A 142 12.06 -11.07 -11.45
CA PHE A 142 12.66 -11.61 -12.67
C PHE A 142 14.01 -12.30 -12.37
N GLY A 143 14.41 -13.20 -13.26
CA GLY A 143 15.59 -14.04 -13.06
C GLY A 143 15.44 -15.04 -11.89
N PRO A 144 16.53 -15.65 -11.42
CA PRO A 144 17.91 -15.44 -11.86
C PRO A 144 18.17 -15.98 -13.28
N GLU A 145 18.72 -15.12 -14.14
CA GLU A 145 19.08 -15.39 -15.52
C GLU A 145 20.53 -15.89 -15.58
N LYS A 146 20.74 -17.19 -15.36
CA LYS A 146 22.07 -17.82 -15.15
C LYS A 146 23.18 -17.32 -16.07
N ASN A 147 22.86 -17.07 -17.34
CA ASN A 147 23.86 -16.72 -18.35
C ASN A 147 23.86 -15.27 -18.79
N ILE A 148 22.93 -14.45 -18.32
CA ILE A 148 22.72 -13.08 -18.75
C ILE A 148 23.16 -12.17 -17.60
N PRO A 149 24.13 -11.26 -17.79
CA PRO A 149 24.47 -10.27 -16.78
C PRO A 149 23.34 -9.23 -16.68
N ASP A 150 23.18 -8.64 -15.50
CA ASP A 150 22.30 -7.48 -15.34
C ASP A 150 22.74 -6.35 -16.29
N LYS A 151 21.77 -5.79 -17.02
CA LYS A 151 22.03 -4.80 -18.06
C LYS A 151 22.47 -3.43 -17.52
N VAL A 152 22.23 -3.13 -16.25
CA VAL A 152 22.46 -1.81 -15.64
C VAL A 152 23.74 -1.81 -14.81
N PHE A 153 23.88 -2.80 -13.92
CA PHE A 153 24.94 -2.92 -12.92
C PHE A 153 25.95 -4.05 -13.21
N GLY A 154 25.69 -4.89 -14.22
CA GLY A 154 26.66 -5.87 -14.72
C GLY A 154 26.90 -7.10 -13.85
N PHE A 155 26.21 -7.25 -12.71
CA PHE A 155 26.32 -8.45 -11.87
C PHE A 155 25.72 -9.69 -12.56
N ARG A 156 26.17 -10.89 -12.18
CA ARG A 156 25.69 -12.17 -12.74
C ARG A 156 25.33 -13.15 -11.62
N PRO A 157 24.21 -13.89 -11.72
CA PRO A 157 23.19 -13.81 -12.79
C PRO A 157 22.36 -12.52 -12.69
N GLY A 158 21.81 -12.07 -13.82
CA GLY A 158 20.79 -11.02 -13.85
C GLY A 158 19.58 -11.47 -13.03
N ASN A 159 19.11 -10.62 -12.12
CA ASN A 159 18.13 -10.99 -11.09
C ASN A 159 17.55 -9.71 -10.48
N GLY A 160 16.30 -9.72 -10.08
CA GLY A 160 15.71 -8.50 -9.53
C GLY A 160 14.20 -8.48 -9.41
N VAL A 161 13.67 -7.28 -9.25
CA VAL A 161 12.26 -6.99 -9.03
C VAL A 161 11.80 -5.87 -9.96
N HIS A 162 10.60 -6.01 -10.52
CA HIS A 162 9.89 -5.01 -11.33
C HIS A 162 8.42 -4.96 -10.91
N ASP A 163 7.59 -4.18 -11.62
CA ASP A 163 6.16 -3.97 -11.29
C ASP A 163 5.99 -3.40 -9.86
N ILE A 164 6.85 -2.43 -9.52
CA ILE A 164 6.94 -1.79 -8.19
C ILE A 164 5.97 -0.59 -8.14
N HIS A 165 4.69 -0.86 -8.39
CA HIS A 165 3.60 0.11 -8.34
C HIS A 165 2.28 -0.63 -8.06
N MET A 166 1.17 0.09 -7.95
CA MET A 166 -0.17 -0.51 -7.84
C MET A 166 -0.44 -1.46 -9.02
N ASN A 167 -0.77 -2.72 -8.77
CA ASN A 167 -0.92 -3.79 -9.76
C ASN A 167 -2.40 -4.22 -9.91
N GLN A 168 -3.29 -3.25 -9.77
CA GLN A 168 -4.73 -3.37 -9.91
C GLN A 168 -5.36 -2.09 -10.47
N GLY A 169 -6.63 -2.12 -10.83
CA GLY A 169 -7.34 -0.97 -11.37
C GLY A 169 -6.97 -0.59 -12.81
N ASN A 170 -6.18 -1.42 -13.51
CA ASN A 170 -5.84 -1.23 -14.92
C ASN A 170 -7.05 -1.41 -15.84
N SER A 171 -7.05 -0.67 -16.95
CA SER A 171 -8.05 -0.77 -18.02
C SER A 171 -7.39 -1.06 -19.38
N GLY A 172 -8.21 -1.25 -20.42
CA GLY A 172 -7.72 -1.48 -21.79
C GLY A 172 -6.80 -2.71 -21.91
N ARG A 173 -5.68 -2.57 -22.63
CA ARG A 173 -4.75 -3.69 -22.89
C ARG A 173 -4.09 -4.27 -21.62
N PHE A 174 -4.04 -3.52 -20.53
CA PHE A 174 -3.44 -3.96 -19.26
C PHE A 174 -4.49 -4.51 -18.26
N HIS A 175 -5.77 -4.57 -18.65
CA HIS A 175 -6.85 -5.08 -17.81
C HIS A 175 -6.54 -6.48 -17.25
N SER A 176 -5.86 -7.32 -18.04
CA SER A 176 -5.54 -8.68 -17.62
C SER A 176 -4.50 -8.75 -16.50
N ASP A 177 -3.76 -7.68 -16.23
CA ASP A 177 -2.64 -7.67 -15.28
C ASP A 177 -3.08 -7.37 -13.85
N ASN A 178 -4.34 -6.92 -13.70
CA ASN A 178 -5.00 -6.72 -12.43
C ASN A 178 -5.02 -7.99 -11.56
N GLY A 179 -4.79 -7.79 -10.27
CA GLY A 179 -4.97 -8.82 -9.26
C GLY A 179 -4.97 -8.19 -7.87
N VAL A 180 -5.60 -8.88 -6.93
CA VAL A 180 -5.69 -8.43 -5.53
C VAL A 180 -4.45 -8.86 -4.75
N TRP A 181 -4.05 -8.10 -3.73
CA TRP A 181 -2.93 -8.44 -2.85
C TRP A 181 -1.62 -8.74 -3.59
N GLN A 182 -1.31 -7.92 -4.61
CA GLN A 182 -0.07 -8.02 -5.38
C GLN A 182 0.51 -6.66 -5.76
N ASP A 183 0.12 -5.60 -5.04
CA ASP A 183 0.64 -4.26 -5.30
C ASP A 183 2.13 -4.18 -4.95
N GLY A 184 2.87 -3.41 -5.75
CA GLY A 184 4.28 -3.12 -5.56
C GLY A 184 4.50 -1.82 -4.78
N ALA A 185 5.60 -1.75 -4.05
CA ALA A 185 6.02 -0.60 -3.25
C ALA A 185 7.50 -0.72 -2.90
N LEU A 186 8.08 0.38 -2.42
CA LEU A 186 9.44 0.43 -1.89
C LEU A 186 9.39 0.89 -0.43
N PHE A 187 9.78 0.05 0.52
CA PHE A 187 9.93 0.47 1.92
C PHE A 187 11.40 0.54 2.32
N VAL A 188 11.71 1.46 3.22
CA VAL A 188 13.02 1.57 3.88
C VAL A 188 12.80 1.55 5.38
N HIS A 189 13.41 0.60 6.08
CA HIS A 189 13.48 0.60 7.52
C HIS A 189 14.82 1.18 7.98
N LEU A 190 14.75 2.16 8.87
CA LEU A 190 15.90 2.80 9.51
C LEU A 190 15.96 2.34 10.98
N PRO A 191 16.73 1.29 11.31
CA PRO A 191 16.63 0.64 12.62
C PRO A 191 17.03 1.56 13.78
N ALA A 192 17.98 2.47 13.57
CA ALA A 192 18.43 3.42 14.59
C ALA A 192 17.31 4.38 15.05
N GLU A 193 16.34 4.67 14.17
CA GLU A 193 15.20 5.54 14.44
C GLU A 193 13.92 4.74 14.75
N ASN A 194 13.96 3.41 14.57
CA ASN A 194 12.77 2.55 14.52
C ASN A 194 11.67 3.16 13.63
N ARG A 195 12.09 3.66 12.45
CA ARG A 195 11.20 4.37 11.52
C ARG A 195 11.15 3.65 10.19
N TRP A 196 9.93 3.53 9.67
CA TRP A 196 9.65 3.03 8.34
C TRP A 196 9.33 4.19 7.42
N ILE A 197 9.90 4.15 6.23
CA ILE A 197 9.53 5.01 5.11
C ILE A 197 8.87 4.11 4.08
N ALA A 198 7.71 4.50 3.57
CA ALA A 198 7.01 3.76 2.53
C ALA A 198 6.75 4.64 1.30
N ILE A 199 7.18 4.15 0.14
CA ILE A 199 7.02 4.83 -1.14
C ILE A 199 6.05 4.02 -2.00
N PHE A 200 4.99 4.69 -2.42
CA PHE A 200 3.89 4.12 -3.20
C PHE A 200 3.78 4.83 -4.55
N LEU A 201 3.56 4.03 -5.60
CA LEU A 201 3.41 4.48 -6.97
C LEU A 201 2.13 3.91 -7.55
N ALA A 202 1.38 4.72 -8.30
CA ALA A 202 0.23 4.27 -9.07
C ALA A 202 0.16 5.04 -10.38
N PHE A 203 -0.38 4.42 -11.43
CA PHE A 203 -0.65 5.15 -12.67
C PHE A 203 -1.95 5.94 -12.53
N GLN A 204 -1.98 7.15 -13.08
CA GLN A 204 -3.18 7.99 -13.08
C GLN A 204 -4.39 7.36 -13.80
N SER A 205 -4.15 6.41 -14.71
CA SER A 205 -5.19 5.66 -15.41
C SER A 205 -5.82 4.54 -14.58
N GLN A 206 -5.25 4.21 -13.41
CA GLN A 206 -5.73 3.15 -12.55
C GLN A 206 -6.91 3.61 -11.69
N ALA A 207 -7.91 2.75 -11.58
CA ALA A 207 -9.05 2.96 -10.72
C ALA A 207 -8.73 2.65 -9.25
N TRP A 208 -9.24 3.48 -8.34
CA TRP A 208 -9.05 3.36 -6.88
C TRP A 208 -10.15 2.57 -6.17
N HIS A 209 -11.10 2.02 -6.94
CA HIS A 209 -12.07 1.07 -6.46
C HIS A 209 -12.12 -0.12 -7.40
N THR A 210 -11.84 -1.30 -6.86
CA THR A 210 -11.66 -2.51 -7.64
C THR A 210 -12.44 -3.67 -7.03
N ALA A 211 -12.84 -4.62 -7.87
CA ALA A 211 -13.55 -5.84 -7.46
C ALA A 211 -12.66 -6.73 -6.57
N ASP A 212 -13.21 -7.23 -5.47
CA ASP A 212 -12.46 -7.93 -4.41
C ASP A 212 -11.85 -9.28 -4.82
N GLN A 213 -12.27 -9.86 -5.93
CA GLN A 213 -11.76 -11.14 -6.42
C GLN A 213 -10.73 -10.97 -7.54
N THR A 214 -10.78 -9.87 -8.29
CA THR A 214 -10.02 -9.73 -9.55
C THR A 214 -9.10 -8.52 -9.60
N GLY A 215 -9.32 -7.51 -8.74
CA GLY A 215 -8.62 -6.22 -8.84
C GLY A 215 -9.02 -5.41 -10.08
N HIS A 216 -10.06 -5.81 -10.81
CA HIS A 216 -10.58 -5.04 -11.94
C HIS A 216 -11.30 -3.78 -11.46
N PRO A 217 -11.25 -2.66 -12.20
CA PRO A 217 -12.05 -1.47 -11.91
C PRO A 217 -13.54 -1.81 -11.72
N LEU A 218 -14.18 -1.17 -10.75
CA LEU A 218 -15.64 -1.21 -10.62
C LEU A 218 -16.25 -0.17 -11.56
N ASP A 219 -17.18 -0.55 -12.42
CA ASP A 219 -17.82 0.35 -13.40
C ASP A 219 -18.55 1.54 -12.75
N THR A 220 -18.99 1.39 -11.51
CA THR A 220 -19.72 2.40 -10.73
C THR A 220 -18.82 3.35 -9.95
N ALA A 221 -17.50 3.14 -10.02
CA ALA A 221 -16.54 3.90 -9.23
C ALA A 221 -16.12 5.20 -9.91
N PRO A 222 -15.92 6.28 -9.14
CA PRO A 222 -15.32 7.51 -9.66
C PRO A 222 -13.87 7.25 -10.11
N LEU A 223 -13.41 8.00 -11.11
CA LEU A 223 -12.07 7.86 -11.68
C LEU A 223 -10.94 8.31 -10.73
N ARG A 224 -11.25 9.14 -9.71
CA ARG A 224 -10.29 9.61 -8.70
C ARG A 224 -10.94 9.66 -7.31
N SER A 225 -10.18 9.29 -6.28
CA SER A 225 -10.63 9.30 -4.88
C SER A 225 -10.83 10.72 -4.30
N GLY A 226 -10.30 11.76 -4.94
CA GLY A 226 -10.27 13.13 -4.39
C GLY A 226 -11.57 13.93 -4.48
N ASP A 227 -12.60 13.45 -5.19
CA ASP A 227 -13.80 14.25 -5.50
C ASP A 227 -15.00 13.96 -4.59
N ARG A 228 -14.82 13.28 -3.45
CA ARG A 228 -15.95 12.93 -2.59
C ARG A 228 -15.82 13.44 -1.16
N ASP A 229 -16.73 14.34 -0.81
CA ASP A 229 -17.31 14.48 0.52
C ASP A 229 -18.00 13.16 0.94
N GLU A 230 -17.21 12.08 1.06
CA GLU A 230 -17.75 10.79 1.54
C GLU A 230 -18.33 11.03 2.93
N PRO A 231 -19.61 10.69 3.15
CA PRO A 231 -20.36 11.31 4.23
C PRO A 231 -20.04 10.70 5.58
N LEU A 232 -19.50 9.47 5.61
CA LEU A 232 -19.17 8.75 6.82
C LEU A 232 -17.66 8.48 6.92
N ARG A 233 -17.09 8.68 8.11
CA ARG A 233 -15.68 8.38 8.42
C ARG A 233 -15.55 7.54 9.68
N ILE A 234 -14.54 6.67 9.70
CA ILE A 234 -14.14 5.97 10.91
C ILE A 234 -13.35 6.95 11.76
N MET A 235 -13.82 7.24 12.97
CA MET A 235 -13.22 8.21 13.88
C MET A 235 -12.38 7.52 14.95
N ALA A 236 -12.81 6.36 15.43
CA ALA A 236 -12.17 5.68 16.55
C ALA A 236 -12.47 4.18 16.59
N ALA A 237 -11.64 3.41 17.29
CA ALA A 237 -11.87 1.99 17.56
C ALA A 237 -11.43 1.60 18.98
N LEU A 238 -12.27 0.81 19.67
CA LEU A 238 -11.90 0.09 20.88
C LEU A 238 -11.52 -1.34 20.48
N VAL A 239 -10.22 -1.57 20.33
CA VAL A 239 -9.65 -2.84 19.87
C VAL A 239 -9.47 -3.83 21.02
N HIS A 240 -8.97 -3.37 22.17
CA HIS A 240 -8.76 -4.22 23.34
C HIS A 240 -9.66 -3.76 24.49
N PRO A 241 -10.94 -4.14 24.53
CA PRO A 241 -11.85 -3.75 25.60
C PRO A 241 -11.45 -4.36 26.96
N SER A 242 -11.73 -3.67 28.06
CA SER A 242 -11.56 -4.23 29.40
C SER A 242 -12.74 -5.12 29.80
N GLY A 243 -12.45 -6.29 30.34
CA GLY A 243 -13.48 -7.22 30.83
C GLY A 243 -14.37 -7.76 29.70
N PRO A 244 -15.69 -7.94 29.92
CA PRO A 244 -16.58 -8.58 28.95
C PRO A 244 -17.13 -7.62 27.87
N ALA A 245 -16.66 -6.37 27.84
CA ALA A 245 -17.11 -5.42 26.82
C ALA A 245 -16.67 -5.88 25.42
N PRO A 246 -17.50 -5.69 24.39
CA PRO A 246 -17.10 -6.03 23.02
C PRO A 246 -16.11 -5.00 22.47
N GLU A 247 -15.35 -5.43 21.47
CA GLU A 247 -14.68 -4.52 20.53
C GLU A 247 -15.71 -3.56 19.92
N ALA A 248 -15.30 -2.37 19.50
CA ALA A 248 -16.23 -1.42 18.88
C ALA A 248 -15.54 -0.45 17.91
N VAL A 249 -16.28 0.00 16.91
CA VAL A 249 -15.85 1.03 15.96
C VAL A 249 -16.80 2.22 16.05
N THR A 250 -16.26 3.43 16.12
CA THR A 250 -17.05 4.66 16.10
C THR A 250 -16.96 5.33 14.74
N VAL A 251 -18.11 5.54 14.12
CA VAL A 251 -18.29 6.19 12.81
C VAL A 251 -18.90 7.57 13.02
N LEU A 252 -18.46 8.55 12.24
CA LEU A 252 -18.92 9.95 12.24
C LEU A 252 -19.57 10.27 10.90
N ASN A 253 -20.73 10.94 10.90
CA ASN A 253 -21.25 11.62 9.72
C ASN A 253 -20.61 13.02 9.61
N VAL A 254 -19.71 13.19 8.64
CA VAL A 254 -19.03 14.47 8.37
C VAL A 254 -19.76 15.35 7.36
N SER A 255 -20.79 14.83 6.70
CA SER A 255 -21.56 15.56 5.70
C SER A 255 -22.56 16.54 6.35
N PRO A 256 -23.00 17.58 5.61
CA PRO A 256 -24.03 18.50 6.08
C PRO A 256 -25.46 17.91 6.03
N THR A 257 -25.63 16.65 5.61
CA THR A 257 -26.93 16.02 5.41
C THR A 257 -27.08 14.72 6.21
N PRO A 258 -28.30 14.32 6.62
CA PRO A 258 -28.52 13.02 7.24
C PRO A 258 -28.16 11.88 6.28
N VAL A 259 -27.56 10.80 6.81
CA VAL A 259 -27.14 9.61 6.03
C VAL A 259 -27.96 8.41 6.44
N ASP A 260 -28.59 7.74 5.47
CA ASP A 260 -29.19 6.42 5.67
C ASP A 260 -28.09 5.35 5.76
N LEU A 261 -28.10 4.58 6.85
CA LEU A 261 -27.11 3.54 7.15
C LEU A 261 -27.48 2.17 6.55
N GLN A 262 -28.64 2.05 5.90
CA GLN A 262 -29.04 0.79 5.27
C GLN A 262 -28.00 0.33 4.23
N GLY A 263 -27.50 -0.90 4.38
CA GLY A 263 -26.55 -1.53 3.45
C GLY A 263 -25.07 -1.17 3.68
N TRP A 264 -24.80 -0.19 4.56
CA TRP A 264 -23.44 0.13 4.97
C TRP A 264 -22.85 -0.97 5.86
N ARG A 265 -21.53 -1.17 5.77
CA ARG A 265 -20.82 -2.19 6.55
C ARG A 265 -19.37 -1.79 6.84
N LEU A 266 -18.84 -2.37 7.91
CA LEU A 266 -17.42 -2.38 8.23
C LEU A 266 -16.78 -3.69 7.76
N THR A 267 -15.50 -3.66 7.41
CA THR A 267 -14.70 -4.86 7.17
C THR A 267 -13.39 -4.82 7.96
N ASP A 268 -12.99 -5.96 8.52
CA ASP A 268 -11.71 -6.10 9.23
C ASP A 268 -10.56 -6.48 8.27
N LEU A 269 -9.35 -6.65 8.83
CA LEU A 269 -8.13 -7.05 8.11
C LEU A 269 -8.31 -8.37 7.32
N ASN A 270 -9.10 -9.30 7.86
CA ASN A 270 -9.34 -10.62 7.27
C ASN A 270 -10.58 -10.62 6.35
N GLN A 271 -11.12 -9.44 6.04
CA GLN A 271 -12.28 -9.21 5.20
C GLN A 271 -13.60 -9.76 5.77
N HIS A 272 -13.70 -10.03 7.08
CA HIS A 272 -14.99 -10.29 7.70
C HIS A 272 -15.82 -9.02 7.76
N THR A 273 -17.15 -9.15 7.61
CA THR A 273 -18.05 -8.01 7.47
C THR A 273 -18.95 -7.81 8.68
N LEU A 274 -19.16 -6.56 9.08
CA LEU A 274 -20.08 -6.16 10.14
C LEU A 274 -21.05 -5.09 9.60
N PRO A 275 -22.34 -5.39 9.40
CA PRO A 275 -23.31 -4.39 8.94
C PRO A 275 -23.50 -3.28 9.97
N LEU A 276 -23.67 -2.03 9.52
CA LEU A 276 -24.13 -0.95 10.38
C LEU A 276 -25.61 -1.19 10.76
N PRO A 277 -26.04 -0.83 11.99
CA PRO A 277 -27.45 -0.85 12.35
C PRO A 277 -28.26 0.08 11.45
N ALA A 278 -29.45 -0.38 11.04
CA ALA A 278 -30.36 0.42 10.23
C ALA A 278 -30.79 1.69 10.97
N GLY A 279 -30.95 2.78 10.24
CA GLY A 279 -31.33 4.08 10.78
C GLY A 279 -30.67 5.23 10.01
N THR A 280 -30.88 6.44 10.51
CA THR A 280 -30.31 7.64 9.91
C THR A 280 -29.34 8.30 10.88
N LEU A 281 -28.11 8.55 10.45
CA LEU A 281 -27.12 9.29 11.21
C LEU A 281 -27.17 10.78 10.82
N GLN A 282 -27.51 11.64 11.77
CA GLN A 282 -27.60 13.10 11.55
C GLN A 282 -26.22 13.72 11.29
N PRO A 283 -26.15 14.90 10.63
CA PRO A 283 -24.90 15.64 10.45
C PRO A 283 -24.15 15.84 11.78
N GLY A 284 -22.84 15.56 11.79
CA GLY A 284 -22.01 15.62 12.99
C GLY A 284 -22.30 14.54 14.04
N GLY A 285 -23.27 13.66 13.79
CA GLY A 285 -23.62 12.55 14.67
C GLY A 285 -22.60 11.43 14.60
N THR A 286 -22.40 10.74 15.72
CA THR A 286 -21.56 9.54 15.81
C THR A 286 -22.38 8.30 16.12
N LEU A 287 -21.89 7.16 15.66
CA LEU A 287 -22.45 5.85 15.92
C LEU A 287 -21.32 4.91 16.35
N THR A 288 -21.46 4.31 17.53
CA THR A 288 -20.57 3.24 17.99
C THR A 288 -21.20 1.89 17.68
N VAL A 289 -20.50 1.08 16.88
CA VAL A 289 -20.92 -0.24 16.43
C VAL A 289 -20.14 -1.28 17.20
N PRO A 290 -20.78 -2.09 18.06
CA PRO A 290 -20.10 -3.19 18.73
C PRO A 290 -19.75 -4.30 17.72
N GLY A 291 -18.59 -4.93 17.93
CA GLY A 291 -18.13 -6.08 17.16
C GLY A 291 -19.07 -7.27 17.26
N GLY A 292 -18.98 -8.18 16.30
CA GLY A 292 -19.83 -9.36 16.19
C GLY A 292 -19.77 -9.97 14.78
N ASN A 293 -20.53 -11.05 14.54
CA ASN A 293 -20.62 -11.72 13.22
C ASN A 293 -19.26 -12.16 12.63
N GLY A 294 -18.26 -12.46 13.48
CA GLY A 294 -16.92 -12.85 13.04
C GLY A 294 -15.98 -11.69 12.69
N PHE A 295 -16.48 -10.45 12.63
CA PHE A 295 -15.64 -9.26 12.59
C PHE A 295 -14.80 -9.16 13.86
N HIS A 296 -13.50 -8.96 13.69
CA HIS A 296 -12.54 -8.95 14.79
C HIS A 296 -11.46 -7.89 14.61
N LEU A 297 -11.23 -7.12 15.67
CA LEU A 297 -10.14 -6.18 15.78
C LEU A 297 -8.98 -6.83 16.55
N ASP A 298 -7.96 -7.31 15.84
CA ASP A 298 -6.82 -8.00 16.45
C ASP A 298 -5.95 -7.03 17.26
N ASN A 299 -5.52 -7.45 18.45
CA ASN A 299 -4.60 -6.69 19.31
C ASN A 299 -3.17 -6.61 18.75
N GLN A 300 -2.83 -7.40 17.73
CA GLN A 300 -1.56 -7.36 17.00
C GLN A 300 -1.56 -6.34 15.85
N GLY A 301 -2.60 -5.50 15.76
CA GLY A 301 -2.76 -4.52 14.70
C GLY A 301 -3.69 -5.03 13.59
N GLY A 302 -4.27 -4.10 12.86
CA GLY A 302 -5.28 -4.42 11.87
C GLY A 302 -5.70 -3.23 11.03
N THR A 303 -6.69 -3.48 10.17
CA THR A 303 -7.31 -2.45 9.34
C THR A 303 -8.82 -2.51 9.53
N ILE A 304 -9.47 -1.35 9.37
CA ILE A 304 -10.92 -1.22 9.44
C ILE A 304 -11.34 -0.43 8.22
N THR A 305 -12.21 -0.99 7.40
CA THR A 305 -12.72 -0.33 6.18
C THR A 305 -14.22 -0.12 6.30
N LEU A 306 -14.67 1.08 5.97
CA LEU A 306 -16.09 1.42 5.83
C LEU A 306 -16.48 1.31 4.35
N VAL A 307 -17.54 0.55 4.10
CA VAL A 307 -18.02 0.22 2.76
C VAL A 307 -19.48 0.65 2.63
N ASN A 308 -19.78 1.37 1.56
CA ASN A 308 -21.14 1.83 1.26
C ASN A 308 -22.02 0.69 0.68
N PRO A 309 -23.32 0.96 0.46
CA PRO A 309 -24.25 -0.05 -0.07
C PRO A 309 -23.88 -0.58 -1.46
N ASP A 310 -23.21 0.23 -2.29
CA ASP A 310 -22.73 -0.16 -3.62
C ASP A 310 -21.46 -1.03 -3.58
N GLY A 311 -20.92 -1.30 -2.39
CA GLY A 311 -19.67 -2.05 -2.23
C GLY A 311 -18.40 -1.21 -2.42
N ILE A 312 -18.53 0.12 -2.50
CA ILE A 312 -17.42 1.05 -2.59
C ILE A 312 -16.83 1.28 -1.21
N LYS A 313 -15.51 1.14 -1.09
CA LYS A 313 -14.75 1.47 0.12
C LYS A 313 -14.62 2.98 0.21
N VAL A 314 -15.22 3.59 1.24
CA VAL A 314 -15.30 5.05 1.36
C VAL A 314 -14.28 5.63 2.33
N HIS A 315 -13.89 4.86 3.34
CA HIS A 315 -12.94 5.29 4.36
C HIS A 315 -12.26 4.06 4.94
N GLY A 316 -10.98 4.18 5.24
CA GLY A 316 -10.18 3.08 5.77
C GLY A 316 -9.16 3.60 6.76
N VAL A 317 -8.90 2.83 7.80
CA VAL A 317 -7.87 3.13 8.79
C VAL A 317 -7.08 1.88 9.10
N ALA A 318 -5.84 2.06 9.55
CA ALA A 318 -4.96 1.01 10.03
C ALA A 318 -4.46 1.37 11.43
N TYR A 319 -4.17 0.36 12.24
CA TYR A 319 -3.58 0.53 13.55
C TYR A 319 -2.54 -0.57 13.82
N THR A 320 -1.51 -0.21 14.57
CA THR A 320 -0.37 -1.08 14.88
C THR A 320 -0.62 -1.97 16.09
N ALA A 321 0.18 -3.03 16.28
CA ALA A 321 0.16 -3.85 17.50
C ALA A 321 0.32 -3.01 18.78
N ARG A 322 1.16 -1.97 18.73
CA ARG A 322 1.39 -1.07 19.86
C ARG A 322 0.14 -0.27 20.26
N GLU A 323 -0.71 0.05 19.30
CA GLU A 323 -1.97 0.74 19.53
C GLU A 323 -3.05 -0.24 19.97
N GLY A 324 -3.17 -1.36 19.24
CA GLY A 324 -4.14 -2.43 19.51
C GLY A 324 -3.99 -3.08 20.88
N ALA A 325 -2.76 -3.25 21.39
CA ALA A 325 -2.52 -3.93 22.65
C ALA A 325 -2.99 -3.16 23.91
N ARG A 326 -3.38 -1.88 23.80
CA ARG A 326 -3.71 -1.02 24.96
C ARG A 326 -5.12 -1.30 25.48
N GLU A 327 -5.22 -2.14 26.50
CA GLU A 327 -6.49 -2.50 27.12
C GLU A 327 -7.28 -1.27 27.63
N GLY A 328 -8.59 -1.27 27.38
CA GLY A 328 -9.54 -0.24 27.79
C GLY A 328 -9.37 1.11 27.08
N ARG A 329 -8.40 1.25 26.17
CA ARG A 329 -8.11 2.51 25.49
C ARG A 329 -8.63 2.50 24.06
N THR A 330 -9.42 3.53 23.75
CA THR A 330 -9.87 3.79 22.38
C THR A 330 -8.74 4.42 21.57
N ILE A 331 -8.53 3.90 20.36
CA ILE A 331 -7.66 4.47 19.33
C ILE A 331 -8.46 5.51 18.55
N THR A 332 -7.86 6.65 18.25
CA THR A 332 -8.44 7.74 17.44
C THR A 332 -7.64 7.89 16.15
N PHE A 333 -8.33 8.14 15.05
CA PHE A 333 -7.74 8.27 13.71
C PHE A 333 -7.92 9.69 13.17
#